data_AF-A0A8S2U5G8-F1
#
_entry.id   AF-A0A8S2U5G8-F1
#
_cell.length_a   1.000
_cell.length_b   1.000
_cell.length_c   1.000
_cell.angle_alpha   90.00
_cell.angle_beta   90.00
_cell.angle_gamma   90.00
#
_symmetry.space_group_name_H-M   'P 1'
#
loop_
_entity.id
_entity.type
_entity.pdbx_description
1 polymer ?
#
loop_
_entity_poly.entity_id
_entity_poly.type
_entity_poly.pdbx_seq_one_letter_code
_entity_poly.pdbx_strand_id
1 'polypeptide(L)'
;CFLYAKLCQHFQKKQITVPDDTGNKITHSFRQLLLTRCQKEFENDYRQEIGYEKKKVDVDAITDEKLQKEESEKLEENLSKAKRKKLGNIL
;
A
#
# COMPACT_ATOMS: atom_id res chain seq x y z
N CYS A 1 -2.71 -15.15 3.26
CA CYS A 1 -4.03 -14.54 3.58
C CYS A 1 -5.25 -15.41 3.12
N PHE A 2 -5.34 -16.70 3.50
CA PHE A 2 -6.19 -17.69 2.80
C PHE A 2 -7.72 -17.46 2.88
N LEU A 3 -8.25 -17.20 4.08
CA LEU A 3 -9.69 -17.00 4.27
C LEU A 3 -10.21 -15.78 3.50
N TYR A 4 -9.46 -14.68 3.53
CA TYR A 4 -9.79 -13.48 2.77
C TYR A 4 -9.70 -13.71 1.25
N ALA A 5 -8.70 -14.45 0.78
CA ALA A 5 -8.62 -14.84 -0.62
C ALA A 5 -9.82 -15.69 -1.07
N LYS A 6 -10.29 -16.62 -0.22
CA LYS A 6 -11.50 -17.42 -0.47
C LYS A 6 -12.77 -16.56 -0.53
N LEU A 7 -12.89 -15.55 0.32
CA LEU A 7 -13.98 -14.57 0.24
C LEU A 7 -13.93 -13.79 -1.08
N CYS A 8 -12.75 -13.28 -1.47
CA CYS A 8 -12.58 -12.60 -2.76
C CYS A 8 -12.94 -13.50 -3.95
N GLN A 9 -12.60 -14.79 -3.90
CA GLN A 9 -12.96 -15.77 -4.91
C GLN A 9 -14.49 -15.91 -5.03
N HIS A 10 -15.21 -15.96 -3.91
CA HIS A 10 -16.67 -16.04 -3.91
C HIS A 10 -17.32 -14.81 -4.58
N PHE A 11 -16.74 -13.62 -4.39
CA PHE A 11 -17.27 -12.38 -4.96
C PHE A 11 -16.78 -12.08 -6.38
N GLN A 12 -15.79 -12.79 -6.91
CA GLN A 12 -15.10 -12.49 -8.17
C GLN A 12 -16.02 -12.16 -9.37
N LYS A 13 -17.14 -12.87 -9.50
CA LYS A 13 -18.10 -12.73 -10.61
C LYS A 13 -19.23 -11.72 -10.33
N LYS A 14 -19.31 -11.16 -9.12
CA LYS A 14 -20.29 -10.13 -8.78
C LYS A 14 -19.95 -8.85 -9.54
N GLN A 15 -20.98 -8.16 -10.01
CA GLN A 15 -20.86 -6.92 -10.75
C GLN A 15 -21.59 -5.82 -10.00
N ILE A 16 -21.04 -4.61 -10.05
CA ILE A 16 -21.62 -3.42 -9.46
C ILE A 16 -21.66 -2.37 -10.56
N THR A 17 -22.84 -1.79 -10.78
CA THR A 17 -23.03 -0.69 -11.72
C THR A 17 -23.09 0.61 -10.94
N VAL A 18 -22.20 1.54 -11.27
CA VAL A 18 -22.14 2.87 -10.65
C VAL A 18 -22.17 3.93 -11.76
N PRO A 19 -22.76 5.11 -11.51
CA PRO A 19 -22.60 6.24 -12.40
C PRO A 19 -21.15 6.74 -12.34
N ASP A 20 -20.59 7.11 -13.48
CA ASP A 20 -19.31 7.83 -13.57
C ASP A 20 -19.49 9.34 -13.43
N ASP A 21 -18.38 10.07 -13.48
CA ASP A 21 -18.34 11.54 -13.34
C ASP A 21 -19.10 12.27 -14.46
N THR A 22 -19.41 11.59 -15.57
CA THR A 22 -20.19 12.11 -16.70
C THR A 22 -21.66 11.65 -16.69
N GLY A 23 -22.07 10.92 -15.64
CA GLY A 23 -23.43 10.37 -15.48
C GLY A 23 -23.70 9.08 -16.26
N ASN A 24 -22.69 8.53 -16.93
CA ASN A 24 -22.81 7.26 -17.65
C ASN A 24 -22.74 6.09 -16.67
N LYS A 25 -23.52 5.04 -16.92
CA LYS A 25 -23.50 3.83 -16.09
C LYS A 25 -22.30 2.96 -16.48
N ILE A 26 -21.33 2.83 -15.58
CA ILE A 26 -20.20 1.91 -15.73
C ILE A 26 -20.42 0.68 -14.84
N THR A 27 -20.22 -0.50 -15.41
CA THR A 27 -20.26 -1.76 -14.67
C THR A 27 -18.85 -2.25 -14.39
N HIS A 28 -18.54 -2.45 -13.12
CA HIS A 28 -17.29 -3.07 -12.69
C HIS A 28 -17.55 -4.45 -12.11
N SER A 29 -16.76 -5.44 -12.54
CA SER A 29 -16.68 -6.71 -11.84
C SER A 29 -15.83 -6.57 -10.57
N PHE A 30 -16.15 -7.35 -9.54
CA PHE A 30 -15.33 -7.44 -8.33
C PHE A 30 -13.87 -7.79 -8.66
N ARG A 31 -13.65 -8.63 -9.69
CA ARG A 31 -12.31 -8.95 -10.20
C ARG A 31 -11.55 -7.71 -10.67
N GLN A 32 -12.18 -6.81 -11.44
CA GLN A 32 -11.53 -5.58 -11.91
C GLN A 32 -11.20 -4.66 -10.74
N LEU A 33 -12.11 -4.50 -9.79
CA LEU A 33 -11.86 -3.70 -8.58
C LEU A 33 -10.70 -4.26 -7.75
N LEU A 34 -10.64 -5.59 -7.59
CA LEU A 34 -9.57 -6.26 -6.88
C LEU A 34 -8.21 -6.02 -7.57
N LEU A 35 -8.14 -6.16 -8.90
CA LEU A 35 -6.92 -5.89 -9.66
C LEU A 35 -6.45 -4.44 -9.50
N THR A 36 -7.36 -3.48 -9.64
CA THR A 36 -7.05 -2.05 -9.43
C THR A 36 -6.52 -1.80 -8.02
N ARG A 37 -7.11 -2.45 -7.00
CA ARG A 37 -6.64 -2.31 -5.62
C ARG A 37 -5.25 -2.93 -5.43
N CYS A 38 -5.00 -4.12 -5.96
CA CYS A 38 -3.69 -4.78 -5.91
C CYS A 38 -2.61 -3.93 -6.57
N GLN A 39 -2.89 -3.36 -7.76
CA GLN A 39 -1.95 -2.48 -8.44
C GLN A 39 -1.62 -1.23 -7.60
N LYS A 40 -2.63 -0.56 -7.05
CA LYS A 40 -2.43 0.62 -6.20
C LYS A 40 -1.56 0.34 -4.97
N GLU A 41 -1.77 -0.80 -4.31
CA GLU A 41 -0.95 -1.22 -3.17
C GLU A 41 0.49 -1.52 -3.60
N PHE A 42 0.68 -2.22 -4.73
CA PHE A 42 2.02 -2.52 -5.24
C PHE A 42 2.82 -1.27 -5.61
N GLU A 43 2.19 -0.31 -6.29
CA GLU A 43 2.82 0.98 -6.59
C GLU A 43 3.09 1.80 -5.33
N ASN A 44 2.22 1.72 -4.32
CA ASN A 44 2.46 2.37 -3.04
C ASN A 44 3.67 1.79 -2.31
N ASP A 45 3.82 0.46 -2.33
CA ASP A 45 4.97 -0.21 -1.73
C ASP A 45 6.28 0.27 -2.39
N TYR A 46 6.29 0.40 -3.72
CA TYR A 46 7.43 0.96 -4.45
C TYR A 46 7.71 2.45 -4.10
N ARG A 47 6.65 3.28 -4.03
CA ARG A 47 6.78 4.69 -3.61
C ARG A 47 7.32 4.82 -2.19
N GLN A 48 6.91 3.94 -1.28
CA GLN A 48 7.39 3.89 0.10
C GLN A 48 8.88 3.52 0.17
N GLU A 49 9.35 2.58 -0.65
CA GLU A 49 10.77 2.23 -0.74
C GLU A 49 11.63 3.41 -1.20
N ILE A 50 11.22 4.10 -2.27
CA ILE A 50 11.93 5.32 -2.73
C ILE A 50 11.92 6.41 -1.65
N GLY A 51 10.76 6.61 -0.99
CA GLY A 51 10.61 7.60 0.07
C GLY A 51 11.47 7.30 1.31
N TYR A 52 11.65 6.03 1.63
CA TYR A 52 12.51 5.59 2.73
C TYR A 52 13.97 5.96 2.48
N GLU A 53 14.50 5.68 1.28
CA GLU A 53 15.89 5.98 0.95
C GLU A 53 16.21 7.47 1.07
N LYS A 54 15.30 8.33 0.59
CA LYS A 54 15.43 9.79 0.74
C LYS A 54 15.43 10.22 2.20
N LYS A 55 14.47 9.73 2.99
CA LYS A 55 14.37 10.06 4.42
C LYS A 55 15.59 9.59 5.22
N LYS A 56 16.19 8.46 4.84
CA LYS A 56 17.40 7.97 5.48
C LYS A 56 18.55 8.97 5.31
N VAL A 57 18.76 9.49 4.09
CA VAL A 57 19.76 10.53 3.83
C VAL A 57 19.47 11.80 4.65
N ASP A 58 18.20 12.21 4.75
CA ASP A 58 17.82 13.38 5.54
C ASP A 58 18.11 13.19 7.04
N VAL A 59 17.86 12.00 7.60
CA VAL A 59 18.15 11.67 9.00
C VAL A 59 19.66 11.59 9.26
N ASP A 60 20.41 11.00 8.34
CA ASP A 60 21.88 10.92 8.43
C ASP A 60 22.55 12.30 8.38
N ALA A 61 21.89 13.30 7.78
CA ALA A 61 22.37 14.68 7.72
C ALA A 61 22.08 15.53 8.98
N ILE A 62 21.29 15.02 9.94
CA ILE A 62 20.97 15.73 11.19
C ILE A 62 22.23 15.80 12.07
N THR A 63 22.65 17.02 12.44
CA THR A 63 23.84 17.24 13.29
C THR A 63 23.56 17.06 14.78
N ASP A 64 22.31 17.22 15.21
CA ASP A 64 21.91 16.98 16.60
C ASP A 64 21.74 15.48 16.85
N GLU A 65 22.65 14.89 17.64
CA GLU A 65 22.68 13.45 17.92
C GLU A 65 21.38 12.92 18.55
N LYS A 66 20.72 13.72 19.40
CA LYS A 66 19.50 13.28 20.07
C LYS A 66 18.35 13.25 19.09
N LEU A 67 18.19 14.30 18.28
CA LEU A 67 17.17 14.37 17.24
C LEU A 67 17.42 13.32 16.13
N GLN A 68 18.67 13.12 15.74
CA GLN A 68 19.04 12.10 14.77
C GLN A 68 18.64 10.70 15.26
N LYS A 69 18.92 10.38 16.52
CA LYS A 69 18.55 9.10 17.11
C LYS A 69 17.03 8.91 17.15
N GLU A 70 16.28 9.92 17.61
CA GLU A 70 14.82 9.86 17.66
C GLU A 70 14.18 9.67 16.27
N GLU A 71 14.67 10.38 15.25
CA GLU A 71 14.16 10.23 13.88
C GLU A 71 14.58 8.91 13.22
N SER A 72 15.78 8.40 13.53
CA SER A 72 16.23 7.07 13.08
C SER A 72 15.34 5.96 13.63
N GLU A 73 15.03 5.99 14.94
CA GLU A 73 14.14 5.02 15.57
C GLU A 73 12.72 5.04 14.95
N LYS A 74 12.17 6.23 14.70
CA LYS A 74 10.87 6.38 14.00
C LYS A 74 10.93 5.85 12.57
N LEU A 75 12.03 6.09 11.86
CA LEU A 75 12.22 5.65 10.49
C LEU A 75 12.29 4.11 10.41
N GLU A 76 12.97 3.46 11.35
CA GLU A 76 13.01 2.00 11.47
C GLU A 76 11.64 1.40 11.82
N GLU A 77 10.89 2.01 12.75
CA GLU A 77 9.55 1.54 13.10
C GLU A 77 8.60 1.59 11.90
N ASN A 78 8.64 2.68 11.14
CA ASN A 78 7.87 2.85 9.91
C ASN A 78 8.28 1.84 8.84
N LEU A 79 9.57 1.58 8.67
CA LEU A 79 10.07 0.55 7.75
C LEU A 79 9.57 -0.84 8.14
N SER A 80 9.62 -1.18 9.43
CA SER A 80 9.16 -2.48 9.93
C SER A 80 7.66 -2.70 9.64
N LYS A 81 6.84 -1.67 9.88
CA LYS A 81 5.40 -1.69 9.54
C LYS A 81 5.17 -1.85 8.03
N ALA A 82 5.89 -1.08 7.21
CA ALA A 82 5.79 -1.15 5.75
C ALA A 82 6.18 -2.54 5.22
N LYS A 83 7.31 -3.09 5.69
CA LYS A 83 7.77 -4.44 5.34
C LYS A 83 6.75 -5.52 5.72
N ARG A 84 6.18 -5.44 6.93
CA ARG A 84 5.15 -6.40 7.39
C ARG A 84 3.91 -6.36 6.51
N LYS A 85 3.44 -5.15 6.16
CA LYS A 85 2.30 -4.95 5.26
C LYS A 85 2.58 -5.50 3.86
N LYS A 86 3.72 -5.14 3.26
CA LYS A 86 4.15 -5.63 1.95
C LYS A 86 4.23 -7.16 1.93
N LEU A 87 4.86 -7.75 2.95
CA LEU A 87 4.97 -9.20 3.08
C LEU A 87 3.59 -9.87 3.19
N GLY A 88 2.67 -9.29 3.96
CA GLY A 88 1.29 -9.78 4.05
C GLY A 88 0.49 -9.61 2.75
N ASN A 89 0.80 -8.61 1.93
CA ASN A 89 0.16 -8.40 0.63
C ASN A 89 0.62 -9.41 -0.43
N ILE A 90 1.86 -9.92 -0.34
CA ILE A 90 2.40 -10.93 -1.26
C ILE A 90 2.13 -12.38 -0.83
N LEU A 91 1.62 -12.63 0.39
CA LEU A 91 1.36 -13.95 0.98
C LEU A 91 -0.14 -14.27 1.21
#